data_AF-A0A1J1AAY7-F1
#
_entry.id   AF-A0A1J1AAY7-F1
#
_cell.length_a   1.000
_cell.length_b   1.000
_cell.length_c   1.000
_cell.angle_alpha   90.00
_cell.angle_beta   90.00
_cell.angle_gamma   90.00
#
_symmetry.space_group_name_H-M   'P 1'
#
loop_
_entity.id
_entity.type
_entity.pdbx_description
1 polymer ?
#
loop_
_entity_poly.entity_id
_entity_poly.type
_entity_poly.pdbx_seq_one_letter_code
_entity_poly.pdbx_strand_id
1 'polypeptide(L)'
;MQVGSEPVQTELRAASYDQAWVEEAPVALLIAGVEERTAREYGARAGELYVPMEAGHVGENIHLQVESLGLATVSVGGFEDTAVADVMGFEDERPLAIYPIGQRAD
;
A
#
# COMPACT_ATOMS: atom_id res chain seq x y z
N MET A 1 -2.79 -3.37 11.93
CA MET A 1 -3.65 -3.51 10.74
C MET A 1 -4.97 -2.83 11.05
N GLN A 2 -5.35 -1.83 10.26
CA GLN A 2 -6.66 -1.20 10.32
C GLN A 2 -7.48 -1.70 9.12
N VAL A 3 -8.79 -1.82 9.27
CA VAL A 3 -9.72 -2.22 8.19
C VAL A 3 -10.68 -1.06 7.98
N GLY A 4 -10.77 -0.56 6.75
CA GLY A 4 -11.70 0.52 6.41
C GLY A 4 -13.15 0.10 6.66
N SER A 5 -13.94 0.98 7.28
CA SER A 5 -15.38 0.78 7.47
C SER A 5 -16.22 1.14 6.25
N GLU A 6 -15.65 1.92 5.33
CA GLU A 6 -16.29 2.40 4.10
C GLU A 6 -15.40 2.10 2.88
N PRO A 7 -15.99 1.84 1.70
CA PRO A 7 -15.24 1.72 0.45
C PRO A 7 -14.58 3.05 0.09
N VAL A 8 -13.30 3.02 -0.27
CA VAL A 8 -12.49 4.18 -0.70
C VAL A 8 -11.77 3.92 -2.03
N GLN A 9 -12.07 2.80 -2.68
CA GLN A 9 -11.27 2.33 -3.80
C GLN A 9 -11.44 3.19 -5.06
N THR A 10 -12.59 3.86 -5.24
CA THR A 10 -12.81 4.80 -6.34
C THR A 10 -11.89 6.02 -6.21
N GLU A 11 -11.76 6.57 -5.01
CA GLU A 11 -10.85 7.67 -4.70
C GLU A 11 -9.38 7.24 -4.81
N LEU A 12 -9.05 6.04 -4.32
CA LEU A 12 -7.70 5.48 -4.45
C LEU A 12 -7.31 5.24 -5.91
N ARG A 13 -8.25 4.82 -6.77
CA ARG A 13 -8.01 4.70 -8.21
C ARG A 13 -7.66 6.06 -8.82
N ALA A 14 -8.42 7.12 -8.48
CA ALA A 14 -8.14 8.46 -8.97
C ALA A 14 -6.76 8.95 -8.50
N ALA A 15 -6.37 8.66 -7.25
CA ALA A 15 -5.05 8.95 -6.71
C ALA A 15 -3.92 8.10 -7.32
N SER A 16 -4.26 6.95 -7.93
CA SER A 16 -3.33 5.98 -8.53
C SER A 16 -3.31 6.04 -10.06
N TYR A 17 -3.47 7.23 -10.65
CA TYR A 17 -3.43 7.43 -12.10
C TYR A 17 -4.40 6.53 -12.89
N ASP A 18 -5.62 6.35 -12.36
CA ASP A 18 -6.70 5.59 -13.00
C ASP A 18 -6.40 4.10 -13.26
N GLN A 19 -5.49 3.50 -12.46
CA GLN A 19 -5.25 2.06 -12.47
C GLN A 19 -6.50 1.30 -12.00
N ALA A 20 -7.32 0.84 -12.95
CA ALA A 20 -8.65 0.27 -12.71
C ALA A 20 -8.65 -0.90 -11.70
N TRP A 21 -7.60 -1.74 -11.70
CA TRP A 21 -7.48 -2.87 -10.77
C TRP A 21 -7.38 -2.47 -9.29
N VAL A 22 -7.08 -1.21 -8.98
CA VAL A 22 -7.15 -0.67 -7.60
C VAL A 22 -8.60 -0.61 -7.10
N GLU A 23 -9.54 -0.30 -8.00
CA GLU A 23 -10.98 -0.24 -7.71
C GLU A 23 -11.68 -1.58 -7.82
N GLU A 24 -11.33 -2.36 -8.85
CA GLU A 24 -12.01 -3.61 -9.17
C GLU A 24 -11.70 -4.75 -8.18
N ALA A 25 -10.56 -4.66 -7.49
CA ALA A 25 -10.17 -5.67 -6.53
C ALA A 25 -11.10 -5.66 -5.30
N PRO A 26 -11.60 -6.82 -4.84
CA PRO A 26 -12.48 -6.90 -3.67
C PRO A 26 -11.81 -6.43 -2.38
N VAL A 27 -10.47 -6.50 -2.30
CA VAL A 27 -9.67 -6.02 -1.18
C VAL A 27 -8.42 -5.33 -1.72
N ALA A 28 -7.99 -4.25 -1.08
CA ALA A 28 -6.68 -3.65 -1.29
C ALA A 28 -5.95 -3.50 0.04
N LEU A 29 -4.69 -3.93 0.09
CA LEU A 29 -3.81 -3.69 1.23
C LEU A 29 -2.90 -2.50 0.91
N LEU A 30 -2.87 -1.52 1.79
CA LEU A 30 -1.97 -0.37 1.67
C LEU A 30 -0.87 -0.48 2.73
N ILE A 31 0.38 -0.29 2.29
CA ILE A 31 1.54 -0.17 3.16
C ILE A 31 1.88 1.30 3.29
N ALA A 32 1.94 1.79 4.53
CA ALA A 32 2.42 3.11 4.87
C ALA A 32 3.41 3.03 6.05
N GLY A 33 4.37 3.95 6.09
CA GLY A 33 5.43 4.01 7.09
C GLY A 33 5.43 5.32 7.86
N VAL A 34 5.68 5.27 9.16
CA VAL A 34 5.91 6.47 10.00
C VAL A 34 7.42 6.67 10.11
N GLU A 35 7.97 7.55 9.28
CA GLU A 35 9.42 7.72 9.16
C GLU A 35 10.06 8.15 10.49
N GLU A 36 9.40 9.04 11.25
CA GLU A 36 9.92 9.51 12.54
C GLU A 36 10.08 8.36 13.54
N ARG A 37 9.13 7.41 13.55
CA ARG A 37 9.21 6.24 14.42
C ARG A 37 10.42 5.37 14.08
N THR A 38 10.68 5.17 12.79
CA THR A 38 11.85 4.40 12.32
C THR A 38 13.16 5.16 12.54
N ALA A 39 13.15 6.49 12.45
CA ALA A 39 14.31 7.35 12.68
C ALA A 39 14.83 7.31 14.12
N ARG A 40 13.98 6.96 15.10
CA ARG A 40 14.41 6.75 16.50
C ARG A 40 15.48 5.67 16.63
N GLU A 41 15.40 4.62 15.82
CA GLU A 41 16.35 3.50 15.83
C GLU A 41 17.44 3.64 14.75
N TYR A 42 17.07 4.12 13.56
CA TYR A 42 17.94 4.08 12.38
C TYR A 42 18.45 5.45 11.89
N GLY A 43 18.07 6.52 12.58
CA GLY A 43 18.52 7.89 12.29
C GLY A 43 18.14 8.36 10.89
N ALA A 44 19.02 9.16 10.27
CA ALA A 44 18.77 9.87 9.01
C ALA A 44 18.44 8.96 7.81
N ARG A 45 18.74 7.66 7.88
CA ARG A 45 18.49 6.69 6.79
C ARG A 45 17.10 6.07 6.84
N ALA A 46 16.32 6.38 7.88
CA ALA A 46 15.01 5.77 8.09
C ALA A 46 14.07 5.96 6.90
N GLY A 47 13.84 7.21 6.47
CA GLY A 47 12.88 7.52 5.41
C GLY A 47 13.32 7.06 4.01
N GLU A 48 14.58 7.31 3.63
CA GLU A 48 15.04 7.03 2.27
C GLU A 48 15.42 5.56 2.02
N LEU A 49 15.77 4.80 3.07
CA LEU A 49 16.27 3.44 2.91
C LEU A 49 15.48 2.40 3.69
N TYR A 50 15.39 2.54 5.01
CA TYR A 50 14.86 1.46 5.84
C TYR A 50 13.35 1.29 5.69
N VAL A 51 12.59 2.38 5.69
CA VAL A 51 11.14 2.36 5.51
C VAL A 51 10.76 1.72 4.16
N PRO A 52 11.33 2.12 3.00
CA PRO A 52 11.08 1.45 1.73
C PRO A 52 11.54 -0.01 1.70
N MET A 53 12.67 -0.35 2.33
CA MET A 53 13.18 -1.72 2.38
C MET A 53 12.25 -2.65 3.18
N GLU A 54 11.78 -2.19 4.34
CA GLU A 54 10.79 -2.92 5.14
C GLU A 54 9.47 -3.07 4.39
N ALA A 55 8.99 -2.01 3.72
CA ALA A 55 7.80 -2.09 2.88
C ALA A 55 7.95 -3.11 1.74
N GLY A 56 9.12 -3.17 1.10
CA GLY A 56 9.43 -4.19 0.10
C GLY A 56 9.40 -5.61 0.65
N HIS A 57 9.96 -5.85 1.84
CA HIS A 57 9.89 -7.16 2.50
C HIS A 57 8.45 -7.56 2.86
N VAL A 58 7.65 -6.62 3.36
CA VAL A 58 6.23 -6.85 3.62
C VAL A 58 5.48 -7.12 2.31
N GLY A 59 5.78 -6.38 1.24
CA GLY A 59 5.20 -6.55 -0.08
C GLY A 59 5.42 -7.94 -0.67
N GLU A 60 6.64 -8.48 -0.58
CA GLU A 60 6.93 -9.84 -1.04
C GLU A 60 6.18 -10.89 -0.21
N ASN A 61 6.10 -10.70 1.11
CA ASN A 61 5.31 -11.59 1.95
C ASN A 61 3.82 -11.56 1.58
N ILE A 62 3.26 -10.39 1.24
CA ILE A 62 1.89 -10.28 0.72
C ILE A 62 1.75 -11.11 -0.57
N HIS A 63 2.66 -10.94 -1.54
CA HIS A 63 2.66 -11.72 -2.78
C HIS A 63 2.67 -13.23 -2.52
N LEU A 64 3.57 -13.72 -1.66
CA LEU A 64 3.68 -15.14 -1.33
C LEU A 64 2.42 -15.68 -0.65
N GLN A 65 1.81 -14.91 0.26
CA GLN A 65 0.57 -15.33 0.93
C GLN A 65 -0.61 -15.34 -0.02
N VAL A 66 -0.78 -14.29 -0.83
CA VAL A 66 -1.83 -14.19 -1.86
C VAL A 66 -1.73 -15.37 -2.84
N GLU A 67 -0.52 -15.66 -3.32
CA GLU A 67 -0.25 -16.81 -4.20
C GLU A 67 -0.64 -18.14 -3.54
N SER A 68 -0.25 -18.35 -2.29
CA SER A 68 -0.53 -19.60 -1.56
C SER A 68 -2.03 -19.87 -1.37
N LEU A 69 -2.85 -18.81 -1.42
CA LEU A 69 -4.31 -18.87 -1.32
C LEU A 69 -5.01 -19.02 -2.68
N GLY A 70 -4.25 -19.12 -3.78
CA GLY A 70 -4.80 -19.17 -5.14
C GLY A 70 -5.36 -17.82 -5.63
N LEU A 71 -4.97 -16.72 -4.99
CA LEU A 71 -5.37 -15.36 -5.36
C LEU A 71 -4.26 -14.68 -6.20
N ALA A 72 -4.50 -13.47 -6.65
CA ALA A 72 -3.52 -12.62 -7.33
C ALA A 72 -3.47 -11.22 -6.75
N THR A 73 -2.29 -10.61 -6.86
CA THR A 73 -2.04 -9.21 -6.53
C THR A 73 -0.94 -8.64 -7.40
N VAL A 74 -0.84 -7.32 -7.43
CA VAL A 74 0.23 -6.57 -8.09
C VAL A 74 0.66 -5.43 -7.18
N SER A 75 1.96 -5.14 -7.14
CA SER A 75 2.47 -3.96 -6.44
C SER A 75 2.13 -2.70 -7.23
N VAL A 76 1.41 -1.77 -6.62
CA VAL A 76 1.14 -0.43 -7.14
C VAL A 76 1.92 0.60 -6.33
N GLY A 77 2.96 1.16 -6.93
CA GLY A 77 3.73 2.30 -6.39
C GLY A 77 3.55 3.59 -7.19
N GLY A 78 2.78 3.56 -8.27
CA GLY A 78 2.44 4.73 -9.07
C GLY A 78 1.17 5.37 -8.54
N PHE A 79 1.31 6.32 -7.61
CA PHE A 79 0.23 7.14 -7.09
C PHE A 79 0.77 8.50 -6.63
N GLU A 80 -0.13 9.41 -6.30
CA GLU A 80 0.20 10.70 -5.72
C GLU A 80 0.11 10.61 -4.18
N ASP A 81 1.27 10.72 -3.51
CA ASP A 81 1.42 10.46 -2.07
C ASP A 81 0.43 11.28 -1.21
N THR A 82 0.20 12.56 -1.55
CA THR A 82 -0.68 13.43 -0.74
C THR A 82 -2.15 13.08 -0.96
N ALA A 83 -2.59 12.80 -2.19
CA ALA A 83 -3.93 12.31 -2.45
C ALA A 83 -4.23 10.98 -1.75
N VAL A 84 -3.29 10.04 -1.74
CA VAL A 84 -3.47 8.76 -1.02
C VAL A 84 -3.54 8.98 0.50
N ALA A 85 -2.69 9.85 1.04
CA ALA A 85 -2.73 10.20 2.47
C ALA A 85 -4.08 10.84 2.85
N ASP A 86 -4.60 11.75 2.04
CA ASP A 86 -5.90 12.41 2.26
C ASP A 86 -7.06 11.39 2.26
N VAL A 87 -7.08 10.48 1.29
CA VAL A 87 -8.11 9.43 1.21
C VAL A 87 -8.09 8.51 2.43
N MET A 88 -6.89 8.20 2.94
CA MET A 88 -6.72 7.31 4.09
C MET A 88 -6.76 8.03 5.45
N GLY A 89 -6.81 9.37 5.46
CA GLY A 89 -6.75 10.18 6.67
C GLY A 89 -5.42 10.05 7.42
N PHE A 90 -4.31 9.90 6.69
CA PHE A 90 -2.98 9.83 7.28
C PHE A 90 -2.48 11.21 7.68
N GLU A 91 -1.91 11.29 8.88
CA GLU A 91 -1.33 12.54 9.41
C GLU A 91 0.20 12.51 9.30
N ASP A 92 0.82 11.40 9.75
CA ASP A 92 2.27 11.23 9.82
C ASP A 92 2.77 10.03 8.99
N GLU A 93 1.85 9.22 8.44
CA GLU A 93 2.17 8.06 7.63
C GLU A 93 2.45 8.44 6.18
N ARG A 94 3.60 8.02 5.67
CA ARG A 94 3.93 8.07 4.25
C ARG A 94 3.40 6.82 3.54
N PRO A 95 2.52 6.93 2.54
CA PRO A 95 2.14 5.81 1.69
C PRO A 95 3.33 5.27 0.89
N LEU A 96 3.44 3.95 0.75
CA LEU A 96 4.58 3.30 0.08
C LEU A 96 4.17 2.36 -1.06
N ALA A 97 3.08 1.63 -0.88
CA ALA A 97 2.58 0.69 -1.88
C ALA A 97 1.11 0.32 -1.63
N ILE A 98 0.38 0.05 -2.70
CA ILE A 98 -0.96 -0.53 -2.68
C ILE A 98 -0.90 -1.91 -3.34
N TYR A 99 -1.57 -2.89 -2.73
CA TYR A 99 -1.67 -4.27 -3.20
C TYR A 99 -3.16 -4.62 -3.35
N PRO A 100 -3.77 -4.35 -4.51
CA PRO A 100 -5.10 -4.88 -4.83
C PRO A 100 -5.03 -6.40 -4.92
N ILE A 101 -5.99 -7.09 -4.29
CA ILE A 101 -6.05 -8.55 -4.16
C ILE A 101 -7.39 -9.02 -4.70
N GLY A 102 -7.34 -9.99 -5.62
CA GLY A 102 -8.52 -10.59 -6.20
C GLY A 102 -8.27 -12.01 -6.68
N GLN A 103 -9.27 -12.57 -7.36
CA GLN A 103 -9.08 -13.80 -8.12
C GLN A 103 -8.10 -13.56 -9.27
N ARG A 104 -7.38 -14.60 -9.68
CA ARG A 104 -6.63 -14.54 -10.93
C ARG A 104 -7.59 -14.26 -12.07
N ALA A 105 -7.28 -13.23 -12.86
CA ALA A 105 -7.91 -13.07 -14.16
C ALA A 105 -7.37 -14.14 -15.11
N ASP A 106 -8.25 -14.71 -15.91
CA ASP A 106 -7.92 -15.69 -16.96
C ASP A 106 -7.12 -15.05 -18.11
#